data_AF-A0A352WLZ6-F1
#
_entry.id   AF-A0A352WLZ6-F1
#
_cell.length_a   1.000
_cell.length_b   1.000
_cell.length_c   1.000
_cell.angle_alpha   90.00
_cell.angle_beta   90.00
_cell.angle_gamma   90.00
#
_symmetry.space_group_name_H-M   'P 1'
#
loop_
_entity.id
_entity.type
_entity.pdbx_description
1 polymer ?
#
loop_
_entity_poly.entity_id
_entity_poly.type
_entity_poly.pdbx_seq_one_letter_code
_entity_poly.pdbx_strand_id
1 'polypeptide(L)' 'MSDTPIHCSFCGRSKEDVDVLIAGVTGHICDHCIEQADG' A
#
# COMPACT_ATOMS: atom_id res chain seq x y z
N MET A 1 -1.38 -17.30 13.95
CA MET A 1 -0.55 -16.84 12.83
C MET A 1 -0.24 -15.38 13.08
N SER A 2 1.03 -15.00 13.09
CA SER A 2 1.46 -13.60 13.26
C SER A 2 1.15 -12.82 11.98
N ASP A 3 -0.13 -12.49 11.79
CA ASP A 3 -0.60 -11.61 10.72
C ASP A 3 -0.09 -10.20 11.04
N THR A 4 1.08 -9.85 10.52
CA THR A 4 1.60 -8.50 10.63
C THR A 4 0.85 -7.68 9.60
N PRO A 5 0.12 -6.63 10.02
CA PRO A 5 -0.73 -5.89 9.10
C PRO A 5 0.13 -5.26 8.00
N ILE A 6 -0.28 -5.46 6.76
CA ILE A 6 0.41 -4.95 5.57
C ILE A 6 -0.12 -3.55 5.28
N HIS A 7 0.79 -2.58 5.22
CA HIS A 7 0.49 -1.17 5.00
C HIS A 7 1.27 -0.60 3.82
N CYS A 8 0.67 0.36 3.12
CA CYS A 8 1.35 1.17 2.13
C CYS A 8 2.52 1.93 2.78
N SER A 9 3.71 1.76 2.23
CA SER A 9 4.95 2.38 2.71
C SER A 9 5.00 3.89 2.52
N PHE A 10 4.07 4.46 1.74
CA PHE A 10 4.02 5.88 1.42
C PHE A 10 3.00 6.63 2.28
N CYS A 11 1.76 6.14 2.36
CA CYS A 11 0.67 6.81 3.08
C CYS A 11 0.22 6.09 4.37
N GLY A 12 0.72 4.88 4.63
CA GLY A 12 0.40 4.10 5.84
C GLY A 12 -0.95 3.35 5.80
N ARG A 13 -1.76 3.52 4.75
CA ARG A 13 -3.05 2.83 4.61
C ARG A 13 -2.90 1.31 4.58
N SER A 14 -3.78 0.62 5.28
CA SER A 14 -3.84 -0.84 5.26
C SER A 14 -4.50 -1.35 3.97
N LYS A 15 -4.44 -2.65 3.73
CA LYS A 15 -5.18 -3.30 2.63
C LYS A 15 -6.71 -3.11 2.74
N GLU A 16 -7.24 -2.84 3.92
CA GLU A 16 -8.68 -2.63 4.15
C GLU A 16 -9.14 -1.21 3.76
N ASP A 17 -8.18 -0.28 3.67
CA ASP A 17 -8.44 1.15 3.39
C ASP A 17 -8.29 1.52 1.91
N VAL A 18 -7.88 0.59 1.05
CA VAL A 18 -7.55 0.83 -0.36
C VAL A 18 -8.04 -0.32 -1.24
N ASP A 19 -8.34 -0.03 -2.51
CA ASP A 19 -8.82 -1.07 -3.43
C ASP A 19 -7.65 -1.94 -3.92
N VAL A 20 -6.48 -1.33 -4.09
CA VAL A 20 -5.27 -2.03 -4.53
C VAL A 20 -4.09 -1.72 -3.59
N LEU A 21 -3.43 -2.78 -3.13
CA LEU A 21 -2.16 -2.71 -2.41
C LEU A 21 -1.16 -3.68 -3.06
N ILE A 22 -0.10 -3.14 -3.65
CA ILE A 22 0.90 -3.88 -4.41
C ILE A 22 2.15 -4.08 -3.54
N ALA A 23 2.59 -5.32 -3.39
CA ALA A 23 3.86 -5.65 -2.75
C ALA A 23 5.03 -5.50 -3.75
N GLY A 24 6.00 -4.67 -3.41
CA GLY A 24 7.28 -4.53 -4.11
C GLY A 24 8.43 -5.14 -3.32
N VAL A 25 9.65 -5.04 -3.87
CA VAL A 25 10.87 -5.59 -3.26
C VAL A 25 11.22 -4.88 -1.94
N THR A 26 10.96 -3.58 -1.85
CA THR A 26 11.38 -2.73 -0.72
C THR A 26 10.21 -2.10 0.06
N GLY A 27 8.96 -2.44 -0.28
CA GLY A 27 7.79 -1.84 0.35
C GLY A 27 6.50 -2.14 -0.39
N HIS A 28 5.40 -1.56 0.09
CA HIS A 28 4.07 -1.71 -0.52
C HIS A 28 3.57 -0.35 -1.00
N ILE A 29 2.88 -0.31 -2.14
CA ILE A 29 2.28 0.91 -2.69
C ILE A 29 0.79 0.68 -2.96
N CYS A 30 -0.06 1.65 -2.62
CA CYS A 30 -1.49 1.59 -2.90
C CYS A 30 -1.89 2.42 -4.13
N ASP A 31 -3.06 2.10 -4.69
CA ASP A 31 -3.75 2.87 -5.75
C ASP A 31 -3.67 4.39 -5.60
N HIS A 32 -4.04 4.94 -4.45
CA HIS A 32 -4.01 6.38 -4.21
C HIS A 32 -2.63 7.01 -4.34
N CYS A 33 -1.57 6.27 -3.97
CA CYS A 33 -0.20 6.77 -4.12
C CYS A 33 0.28 6.65 -5.57
N ILE A 34 -0.22 5.66 -6.32
CA ILE A 34 0.04 5.52 -7.75
C ILE A 34 -0.59 6.70 -8.49
N GLU A 35 -1.87 6.99 -8.24
CA GLU A 35 -2.57 8.13 -8.85
C GLU A 35 -1.90 9.47 -8.55
N GLN A 36 -1.43 9.66 -7.31
CA GLN A 36 -0.68 10.88 -6.93
C GLN A 36 0.68 11.01 -7.62
N ALA A 37 1.31 9.90 -8.01
CA ALA A 37 2.63 9.89 -8.64
C ALA A 37 2.57 10.02 -10.16
N ASP A 38 1.47 9.62 -10.79
CA ASP A 38 1.23 9.68 -12.24
C ASP A 38 0.71 11.05 -12.73
N GLY A 39 0.41 11.98 -11.80
CA GLY A 39 -0.13 13.31 -12.08
C GLY A 39 0.84 14.29 -12.73
#